data_AF-A0A970Q377-F1
#
_entry.id   AF-A0A970Q377-F1
#
_cell.length_a   1.000
_cell.length_b   1.000
_cell.length_c   1.000
_cell.angle_alpha   90.00
_cell.angle_beta   90.00
_cell.angle_gamma   90.00
#
_symmetry.space_group_name_H-M   'P 1'
#
loop_
_entity.id
_entity.type
_entity.pdbx_description
1 polymer ?
#
loop_
_entity_poly.entity_id
_entity_poly.type
_entity_poly.pdbx_seq_one_letter_code
_entity_poly.pdbx_strand_id
1 'polypeptide(L)'
;MVKNRQGSALVMVMVYALVLTVLGTAILSVAASEYRMEMAHRNVVKAYYIAEAGMEKAIYEITEMDTILPYILENKEWEMGPEDTGLVEPGAQGDYSVTVGYIVLYDRVLDGEGENVELIKTIYEIELKSMAMYKAASAGLQAIILVEDYEDARVDNKVEVNKWRQIRGDEG
;
A
#
# COMPACT_ATOMS: atom_id res chain seq x y z
N MET A 1 -38.09 54.27 40.56
CA MET A 1 -37.43 52.98 40.85
C MET A 1 -37.04 52.30 39.52
N VAL A 2 -36.05 52.84 38.79
CA VAL A 2 -35.60 52.34 37.46
C VAL A 2 -34.08 52.56 37.29
N LYS A 3 -33.27 52.20 38.28
CA LYS A 3 -31.80 52.39 38.23
C LYS A 3 -30.96 51.11 38.22
N ASN A 4 -31.57 49.92 38.22
CA ASN A 4 -30.85 48.65 38.39
C ASN A 4 -30.93 47.66 37.20
N ARG A 5 -31.35 48.11 36.01
CA ARG A 5 -31.47 47.23 34.82
C ARG A 5 -30.24 47.21 33.91
N GLN A 6 -29.39 48.25 33.97
CA GLN A 6 -28.20 48.35 33.09
C GLN A 6 -27.09 47.36 33.46
N GLY A 7 -26.88 47.07 34.75
CA GLY A 7 -25.91 46.07 35.18
C GLY A 7 -26.32 44.64 34.84
N SER A 8 -27.62 44.33 34.91
CA SER A 8 -28.15 43.01 34.55
C SER A 8 -28.00 42.69 33.05
N ALA A 9 -28.13 43.70 32.18
CA ALA A 9 -27.90 43.53 30.75
C ALA A 9 -26.42 43.22 30.43
N LEU A 10 -25.48 43.89 31.10
CA LEU A 10 -24.04 43.63 30.93
C LEU A 10 -23.68 42.19 31.34
N VAL A 11 -24.17 41.74 32.50
CA VAL A 11 -23.93 40.36 32.98
C VAL A 11 -24.49 39.33 31.99
N MET A 12 -25.68 39.59 31.44
CA MET A 12 -26.31 38.70 30.46
C MET A 12 -25.47 38.58 29.19
N VAL A 13 -24.95 39.69 28.66
CA VAL A 13 -24.05 39.67 27.48
C VAL A 13 -22.76 38.92 27.77
N MET A 14 -22.18 39.10 28.96
CA MET A 14 -20.96 38.37 29.35
C MET A 14 -21.20 36.86 29.45
N VAL A 15 -22.34 36.44 30.01
CA VAL A 15 -22.71 35.02 30.06
C VAL A 15 -22.91 34.46 28.65
N TYR A 16 -23.61 35.17 27.77
CA TYR A 16 -23.76 34.74 26.38
C TYR A 16 -22.42 34.68 25.64
N ALA A 17 -21.56 35.67 25.81
CA ALA A 17 -20.23 35.67 25.22
C ALA A 17 -19.41 34.47 25.71
N LEU A 18 -19.47 34.15 27.01
CA LEU A 18 -18.79 32.98 27.58
C LEU A 18 -19.35 31.66 27.02
N VAL A 19 -20.67 31.53 26.92
CA VAL A 19 -21.29 30.34 26.34
C VAL A 19 -20.88 30.19 24.86
N LEU A 20 -20.89 31.27 24.09
CA LEU A 20 -20.50 31.26 22.69
C LEU A 20 -19.01 30.96 22.50
N THR A 21 -18.11 31.45 23.35
CA THR A 21 -16.68 31.15 23.25
C THR A 21 -16.37 29.70 23.61
N VAL A 22 -17.04 29.15 24.63
CA VAL A 22 -16.91 27.72 24.97
C VAL A 22 -17.44 26.86 23.83
N LEU A 23 -18.60 27.20 23.25
CA LEU A 23 -19.17 26.45 22.14
C LEU A 23 -18.30 26.55 20.88
N GLY A 24 -17.80 27.75 20.57
CA GLY A 24 -16.94 28.00 19.43
C GLY A 24 -15.61 27.25 19.52
N THR A 25 -14.97 27.23 20.69
CA THR A 25 -13.72 26.49 20.90
C THR A 25 -13.93 24.98 20.83
N ALA A 26 -15.07 24.47 21.34
CA ALA A 26 -15.42 23.06 21.22
C ALA A 26 -15.56 22.63 19.75
N ILE A 27 -16.30 23.39 18.94
CA ILE A 27 -16.47 23.11 17.50
C ILE A 27 -15.13 23.17 16.78
N LEU A 28 -14.31 24.18 17.05
CA LEU A 28 -12.99 24.32 16.43
C LEU A 28 -12.07 23.14 16.77
N SER A 29 -12.12 22.66 18.01
CA SER A 29 -11.34 21.50 18.47
C SER A 29 -11.73 20.22 17.72
N VAL A 30 -13.04 19.96 17.57
CA VAL A 30 -13.53 18.81 16.81
C VAL A 30 -13.11 18.91 15.35
N ALA A 31 -13.30 20.06 14.70
CA ALA A 31 -12.91 20.27 13.31
C ALA A 31 -11.40 20.09 13.09
N ALA A 32 -10.56 20.59 14.01
CA ALA A 32 -9.12 20.40 13.95
C ALA A 32 -8.72 18.92 14.11
N SER A 33 -9.42 18.18 14.98
CA SER A 33 -9.20 16.75 15.16
C SER A 33 -9.57 15.95 13.92
N GLU A 34 -10.74 16.21 13.34
CA GLU A 34 -11.19 15.57 12.09
C GLU A 34 -10.21 15.85 10.96
N TYR A 35 -9.77 17.10 10.79
CA TYR A 35 -8.79 17.47 9.78
C TYR A 35 -7.47 16.69 9.91
N ARG A 36 -6.96 16.51 11.13
CA ARG A 36 -5.75 15.73 11.39
C ARG A 36 -5.96 14.24 11.09
N MET A 37 -7.10 13.69 11.48
CA MET A 37 -7.43 12.28 11.22
C MET A 37 -7.54 12.01 9.71
N GLU A 38 -8.19 12.92 8.98
CA GLU A 38 -8.40 12.86 7.54
C GLU A 38 -7.06 12.98 6.78
N MET A 39 -6.16 13.85 7.24
CA MET A 39 -4.80 13.92 6.70
C MET A 39 -3.99 12.64 6.94
N ALA A 40 -4.09 12.05 8.13
CA ALA A 40 -3.43 10.78 8.43
C ALA A 40 -3.98 9.65 7.56
N HIS A 41 -5.30 9.58 7.39
CA HIS A 41 -5.96 8.60 6.55
C HIS A 41 -5.50 8.70 5.09
N ARG A 42 -5.47 9.92 4.51
CA ARG A 42 -4.96 10.13 3.14
C ARG A 42 -3.51 9.70 2.98
N ASN A 43 -2.65 9.94 3.97
CA ASN A 43 -1.25 9.52 3.89
C ASN A 43 -1.11 7.98 3.91
N VAL A 44 -1.91 7.28 4.73
CA VAL A 44 -1.94 5.82 4.76
C VAL A 44 -2.44 5.25 3.43
N VAL A 45 -3.51 5.82 2.87
CA VAL A 45 -4.03 5.41 1.55
C VAL A 45 -2.97 5.57 0.46
N LYS A 46 -2.22 6.68 0.47
CA LYS A 46 -1.11 6.89 -0.47
C LYS A 46 0.03 5.89 -0.27
N ALA A 47 0.38 5.56 0.97
CA ALA A 47 1.37 4.52 1.23
C ALA A 47 0.93 3.17 0.66
N TYR A 48 -0.36 2.81 0.75
CA TYR A 48 -0.87 1.59 0.11
C TYR A 48 -0.73 1.60 -1.42
N TYR A 49 -1.05 2.71 -2.08
CA TYR A 49 -0.86 2.81 -3.53
C TYR A 49 0.61 2.73 -3.94
N ILE A 50 1.52 3.26 -3.13
CA ILE A 50 2.96 3.15 -3.38
C ILE A 50 3.42 1.69 -3.20
N ALA A 51 2.93 0.97 -2.18
CA ALA A 51 3.20 -0.45 -2.01
C ALA A 51 2.64 -1.29 -3.17
N GLU A 52 1.43 -0.94 -3.65
CA GLU A 52 0.80 -1.61 -4.78
C GLU A 52 1.61 -1.44 -6.06
N ALA A 53 2.08 -0.22 -6.35
CA ALA A 53 2.95 0.05 -7.48
C ALA A 53 4.27 -0.75 -7.42
N GLY A 54 4.89 -0.82 -6.23
CA GLY A 54 6.07 -1.66 -6.03
C GLY A 54 5.80 -3.14 -6.27
N MET A 55 4.66 -3.64 -5.78
CA MET A 55 4.23 -5.02 -6.00
C MET A 55 3.98 -5.33 -7.48
N GLU A 56 3.31 -4.43 -8.20
CA GLU A 56 3.09 -4.55 -9.64
C GLU A 56 4.41 -4.57 -10.41
N LYS A 57 5.38 -3.73 -10.03
CA LYS A 57 6.73 -3.73 -10.63
C LYS A 57 7.43 -5.07 -10.39
N ALA A 58 7.39 -5.60 -9.18
CA ALA A 58 8.00 -6.89 -8.86
C ALA A 58 7.35 -8.04 -9.66
N ILE A 59 6.02 -8.06 -9.75
CA ILE A 59 5.29 -9.04 -10.56
C ILE A 59 5.65 -8.92 -12.04
N TYR A 60 5.72 -7.71 -12.57
CA TYR A 60 6.12 -7.46 -13.96
C TYR A 60 7.54 -7.97 -14.22
N GLU A 61 8.51 -7.64 -13.36
CA GLU A 61 9.87 -8.13 -13.49
C GLU A 61 9.97 -9.66 -13.42
N ILE A 62 9.16 -10.32 -12.58
CA ILE A 62 9.08 -11.78 -12.50
C ILE A 62 8.51 -12.39 -13.79
N THR A 63 7.51 -11.73 -14.38
CA THR A 63 6.89 -12.15 -15.65
C THR A 63 7.89 -12.08 -16.81
N GLU A 64 8.75 -11.06 -16.83
CA GLU A 64 9.78 -10.85 -17.85
C GLU A 64 11.06 -11.67 -17.63
N MET A 65 11.14 -12.49 -16.57
CA MET A 65 12.32 -13.35 -16.36
C MET A 65 12.33 -14.51 -17.35
N ASP A 66 13.48 -14.76 -17.98
CA ASP A 66 13.67 -15.91 -18.89
C ASP A 66 13.52 -17.26 -18.18
N THR A 67 13.85 -17.33 -16.88
CA THR A 67 13.75 -18.56 -16.09
C THR A 67 13.61 -18.21 -14.62
N ILE A 68 12.67 -18.87 -13.93
CA ILE A 68 12.48 -18.71 -12.50
C ILE A 68 13.55 -19.50 -11.74
N LEU A 69 14.48 -18.78 -11.11
CA LEU A 69 15.52 -19.34 -10.25
C LEU A 69 15.23 -18.99 -8.78
N PRO A 70 14.68 -19.93 -7.97
CA PRO A 70 14.23 -19.64 -6.61
C PRO A 70 15.30 -18.99 -5.73
N TYR A 71 16.55 -19.45 -5.82
CA TYR A 71 17.65 -18.91 -5.00
C TYR A 71 18.00 -17.45 -5.33
N ILE A 72 17.72 -16.98 -6.55
CA ILE A 72 17.92 -15.58 -6.94
C ILE A 72 16.78 -14.75 -6.38
N LEU A 73 15.54 -15.23 -6.57
CA LEU A 73 14.33 -14.53 -6.13
C LEU A 73 14.26 -14.39 -4.62
N GLU A 74 14.66 -15.40 -3.85
CA GLU A 74 14.69 -15.34 -2.38
C GLU A 74 15.54 -14.18 -1.83
N ASN A 75 16.56 -13.74 -2.57
CA ASN A 75 17.44 -12.65 -2.17
C ASN A 75 17.19 -11.36 -2.97
N LYS A 76 16.14 -11.34 -3.80
CA LYS A 76 15.82 -10.18 -4.63
C LYS A 76 14.93 -9.23 -3.84
N GLU A 77 15.35 -7.97 -3.84
CA GLU A 77 14.59 -6.84 -3.32
C GLU A 77 14.33 -5.86 -4.45
N TRP A 78 13.09 -5.38 -4.53
CA TRP A 78 12.71 -4.30 -5.45
C TRP A 78 12.50 -3.04 -4.64
N GLU A 79 13.30 -2.01 -4.91
CA GLU A 79 13.21 -0.71 -4.26
C GLU A 79 12.67 0.34 -5.23
N MET A 80 12.21 1.48 -4.68
CA MET A 80 11.84 2.63 -5.50
C MET A 80 13.09 3.20 -6.19
N GLY A 81 13.06 3.19 -7.51
CA GLY A 81 14.10 3.76 -8.37
C GLY A 81 13.75 5.17 -8.86
N PRO A 82 14.73 5.89 -9.44
CA PRO A 82 14.49 7.19 -10.06
C PRO A 82 13.51 7.14 -11.25
N GLU A 83 13.28 5.97 -11.84
CA GLU A 83 12.32 5.72 -12.91
C GLU A 83 10.85 5.69 -12.44
N ASP A 84 10.59 5.47 -11.15
CA ASP A 84 9.26 5.34 -10.57
C ASP A 84 8.61 6.72 -10.32
N THR A 85 8.62 7.55 -11.37
CA THR A 85 8.14 8.93 -11.33
C THR A 85 6.63 9.00 -11.15
N GLY A 86 6.15 9.96 -10.35
CA GLY A 86 4.72 10.22 -10.17
C GLY A 86 4.03 9.42 -9.06
N LEU A 87 4.74 8.49 -8.40
CA LEU A 87 4.22 7.80 -7.21
C LEU A 87 4.12 8.73 -5.98
N VAL A 88 4.93 9.78 -5.96
CA VAL A 88 5.07 10.71 -4.85
C VAL A 88 4.86 12.14 -5.36
N GLU A 89 4.16 12.98 -4.57
CA GLU A 89 4.00 14.41 -4.89
C GLU A 89 5.38 15.09 -4.96
N PRO A 90 5.59 16.09 -5.83
CA PRO A 90 6.85 16.82 -5.88
C PRO A 90 7.27 17.37 -4.51
N GLY A 91 8.46 16.97 -4.05
CA GLY A 91 9.00 17.37 -2.74
C GLY A 91 8.43 16.61 -1.53
N ALA A 92 7.52 15.65 -1.73
CA ALA A 92 7.13 14.72 -0.68
C ALA A 92 8.14 13.56 -0.56
N GLN A 93 8.28 13.04 0.66
CA GLN A 93 9.07 11.83 0.91
C GLN A 93 8.14 10.62 0.75
N GLY A 94 8.57 9.66 -0.05
CA GLY A 94 7.93 8.35 -0.16
C GLY A 94 8.92 7.33 -0.73
N ASP A 95 8.70 6.06 -0.40
CA ASP A 95 9.55 4.95 -0.79
C ASP A 95 8.78 3.63 -0.70
N TYR A 96 9.23 2.59 -1.40
CA TYR A 96 8.79 1.21 -1.20
C TYR A 96 9.96 0.23 -1.26
N SER A 97 9.78 -0.91 -0.61
CA SER A 97 10.55 -2.11 -0.83
C SER A 97 9.62 -3.31 -1.04
N VAL A 98 10.00 -4.23 -1.92
CA VAL A 98 9.34 -5.53 -2.09
C VAL A 98 10.34 -6.62 -1.86
N THR A 99 9.97 -7.61 -1.07
CA THR A 99 10.80 -8.78 -0.74
C THR A 99 10.03 -10.06 -1.01
N VAL A 100 10.77 -11.14 -1.25
CA VAL A 100 10.21 -12.48 -1.36
C VAL A 100 10.14 -13.12 0.02
N GLY A 101 8.94 -13.54 0.43
CA GLY A 101 8.72 -14.22 1.70
C GLY A 101 9.06 -15.71 1.63
N TYR A 102 8.55 -16.40 0.62
CA TYR A 102 8.87 -17.80 0.34
C TYR A 102 8.62 -18.14 -1.13
N ILE A 103 9.26 -19.23 -1.59
CA ILE A 103 9.03 -19.83 -2.91
C ILE A 103 8.85 -21.32 -2.73
N VAL A 104 7.79 -21.89 -3.29
CA VAL A 104 7.51 -23.33 -3.23
C VAL A 104 7.20 -23.84 -4.64
N LEU A 105 7.82 -24.96 -5.02
CA LEU A 105 7.40 -25.71 -6.20
C LEU A 105 6.01 -26.29 -5.93
N TYR A 106 5.02 -25.80 -6.66
CA TYR A 106 3.63 -26.21 -6.53
C TYR A 106 3.35 -27.46 -7.37
N ASP A 107 3.74 -27.45 -8.64
CA ASP A 107 3.52 -28.57 -9.57
C ASP A 107 4.50 -28.54 -10.75
N ARG A 108 4.60 -29.66 -11.48
CA ARG A 108 5.27 -29.74 -12.78
C ARG A 108 4.39 -30.49 -13.75
N VAL A 109 3.92 -29.78 -14.77
CA VAL A 109 2.92 -30.28 -15.71
C VAL A 109 3.53 -30.44 -17.10
N LEU A 110 3.21 -31.55 -17.75
CA LEU A 110 3.45 -31.73 -19.18
C LEU A 110 2.28 -31.10 -19.91
N ASP A 111 2.53 -29.97 -20.58
CA ASP A 111 1.55 -29.27 -21.39
C ASP A 111 1.66 -29.71 -22.86
N GLY A 112 0.55 -30.19 -23.42
CA GLY A 112 0.49 -30.73 -24.77
C GLY A 112 -0.84 -31.39 -25.10
N GLU A 113 -1.49 -30.93 -26.17
CA GLU A 113 -2.63 -31.61 -26.80
C GLU A 113 -2.17 -32.35 -28.07
N GLY A 114 -2.33 -33.68 -28.12
CA GLY A 114 -2.13 -34.50 -29.33
C GLY A 114 -0.74 -35.14 -29.49
N GLU A 115 -0.35 -35.47 -30.74
CA GLU A 115 0.90 -36.18 -31.10
C GLU A 115 2.19 -35.35 -30.97
N ASN A 116 2.11 -34.08 -30.55
CA ASN A 116 3.26 -33.22 -30.27
C ASN A 116 3.22 -32.83 -28.79
N VAL A 117 3.86 -33.62 -27.93
CA VAL A 117 4.11 -33.23 -26.53
C VAL A 117 5.56 -32.82 -26.45
N GLU A 118 5.86 -31.60 -25.98
CA GLU A 118 7.18 -31.29 -25.40
C GLU A 118 7.26 -29.90 -24.72
N LEU A 119 6.19 -29.40 -24.09
CA LEU A 119 6.31 -28.24 -23.19
C LEU A 119 6.17 -28.71 -21.74
N ILE A 120 7.28 -28.67 -21.02
CA ILE A 120 7.28 -28.85 -19.57
C ILE A 120 7.09 -27.47 -18.95
N LYS A 121 6.05 -27.32 -18.13
CA LYS A 121 5.87 -26.13 -17.30
C LYS A 121 6.05 -26.47 -15.82
N THR A 122 6.74 -25.58 -15.11
CA THR A 122 6.98 -25.67 -13.68
C THR A 122 6.19 -24.55 -13.01
N ILE A 123 5.36 -24.91 -12.02
CA ILE A 123 4.50 -23.96 -11.34
C ILE A 123 5.11 -23.65 -9.97
N TYR A 124 5.40 -22.38 -9.73
CA TYR A 124 5.90 -21.89 -8.45
C TYR A 124 4.81 -21.08 -7.73
N GLU A 125 4.63 -21.32 -6.44
CA GLU A 125 3.92 -20.41 -5.54
C GLU A 125 4.95 -19.49 -4.87
N ILE A 126 4.81 -18.19 -5.05
CA ILE A 126 5.72 -17.17 -4.52
C ILE A 126 4.92 -16.22 -3.63
N GLU A 127 5.39 -16.03 -2.39
CA GLU A 127 4.91 -14.97 -1.52
C GLU A 127 5.76 -13.72 -1.72
N LEU A 128 5.10 -12.60 -2.04
CA LEU A 128 5.70 -11.28 -2.09
C LEU A 128 5.17 -10.42 -0.95
N LYS A 129 6.04 -9.62 -0.34
CA LYS A 129 5.70 -8.62 0.66
C LYS A 129 6.20 -7.27 0.19
N SER A 130 5.29 -6.32 0.02
CA SER A 130 5.64 -4.93 -0.26
C SER A 130 5.40 -4.08 0.97
N MET A 131 6.35 -3.20 1.29
CA MET A 131 6.26 -2.21 2.34
C MET A 131 6.50 -0.84 1.73
N ALA A 132 5.69 0.15 2.09
CA ALA A 132 5.84 1.49 1.58
C ALA A 132 5.65 2.53 2.68
N MET A 133 6.38 3.64 2.53
CA MET A 133 6.24 4.80 3.37
C MET A 133 5.82 6.00 2.54
N TYR A 134 4.91 6.81 3.09
CA TYR A 134 4.56 8.12 2.56
C TYR A 134 4.48 9.14 3.69
N LYS A 135 5.39 10.11 3.67
CA LYS A 135 5.61 11.08 4.76
C LYS A 135 5.88 10.37 6.09
N ALA A 136 4.86 10.17 6.93
CA ALA A 136 4.95 9.50 8.22
C ALA A 136 3.98 8.31 8.35
N ALA A 137 3.33 7.93 7.25
CA ALA A 137 2.46 6.76 7.19
C ALA A 137 3.23 5.60 6.58
N SER A 138 3.09 4.41 7.18
CA SER A 138 3.57 3.15 6.62
C SER A 138 2.38 2.27 6.27
N ALA A 139 2.51 1.52 5.18
CA ALA A 139 1.53 0.54 4.75
C ALA A 139 2.25 -0.64 4.10
N GLY A 140 1.65 -1.83 4.16
CA GLY A 140 2.22 -3.01 3.51
C GLY A 140 1.17 -3.85 2.80
N LEU A 141 1.62 -4.61 1.82
CA LEU A 141 0.82 -5.55 1.05
C LEU A 141 1.53 -6.90 1.01
N GLN A 142 0.74 -7.96 0.99
CA GLN A 142 1.19 -9.32 0.80
C GLN A 142 0.42 -9.92 -0.35
N ALA A 143 1.15 -10.49 -1.31
CA ALA A 143 0.59 -11.19 -2.46
C ALA A 143 1.12 -12.63 -2.49
N ILE A 144 0.26 -13.57 -2.82
CA ILE A 144 0.67 -14.92 -3.23
C ILE A 144 0.41 -15.00 -4.73
N ILE A 145 1.47 -15.21 -5.49
CA ILE A 145 1.42 -15.36 -6.94
C ILE A 145 1.76 -16.79 -7.33
N LEU A 146 1.14 -17.25 -8.42
CA LEU A 146 1.48 -18.49 -9.10
C LEU A 146 2.21 -18.12 -10.38
N VAL A 147 3.41 -18.65 -10.56
CA VAL A 147 4.23 -18.42 -11.76
C VAL A 147 4.36 -19.73 -12.50
N GLU A 148 3.87 -19.76 -13.74
CA GLU A 148 4.12 -20.84 -14.69
C GLU A 148 5.38 -20.51 -15.48
N ASP A 149 6.45 -21.24 -15.17
CA ASP A 149 7.76 -21.16 -15.83
C ASP A 149 7.84 -22.23 -16.93
N TYR A 150 8.04 -21.81 -18.17
CA TYR A 150 8.07 -22.71 -19.32
C TYR A 150 9.53 -23.05 -19.68
N GLU A 151 9.85 -24.35 -19.84
CA GLU A 151 11.21 -24.76 -20.19
C GLU A 151 11.65 -24.31 -21.61
N ASP A 152 10.70 -23.92 -22.47
CA ASP A 152 11.00 -23.30 -23.77
C ASP A 152 11.08 -21.78 -23.62
N ALA A 153 12.29 -21.22 -23.76
CA ALA A 153 12.60 -19.80 -23.69
C ALA A 153 11.92 -18.90 -24.75
N ARG A 154 10.95 -19.45 -25.50
CA ARG A 154 10.10 -18.72 -26.45
C ARG A 154 8.72 -18.40 -25.89
N VAL A 155 8.38 -18.90 -24.70
CA VAL A 155 7.10 -18.67 -24.04
C VAL A 155 7.34 -17.85 -22.79
N ASP A 156 6.71 -16.68 -22.72
CA ASP A 156 6.79 -15.81 -21.54
C ASP A 156 6.17 -16.50 -20.32
N ASN A 157 6.72 -16.22 -19.15
CA ASN A 157 6.18 -16.75 -17.91
C ASN A 157 4.77 -16.20 -17.67
N LYS A 158 3.86 -17.07 -17.26
CA LYS A 158 2.50 -16.65 -16.91
C LYS A 158 2.42 -16.47 -15.39
N VAL A 159 2.09 -15.25 -14.95
CA VAL A 159 1.90 -14.95 -13.54
C VAL A 159 0.41 -14.72 -13.23
N GLU A 160 -0.10 -15.41 -12.21
CA GLU A 160 -1.45 -15.23 -11.70
C GLU A 160 -1.43 -14.85 -10.22
N VAL A 161 -2.14 -13.80 -9.85
CA VAL A 161 -2.29 -13.40 -8.45
C VAL A 161 -3.38 -14.24 -7.81
N ASN A 162 -2.99 -15.16 -6.93
CA ASN A 162 -3.91 -16.07 -6.23
C ASN A 162 -4.53 -15.40 -4.99
N LYS A 163 -3.72 -14.66 -4.23
CA LYS A 163 -4.18 -13.99 -3.00
C LYS A 163 -3.56 -12.62 -2.84
N TRP A 164 -4.36 -11.68 -2.34
CA TRP A 164 -3.91 -10.34 -1.99
C TRP A 164 -4.43 -9.94 -0.61
N ARG A 165 -3.58 -9.36 0.24
CA ARG A 165 -3.96 -8.91 1.58
C ARG A 165 -3.14 -7.70 2.01
N GLN A 166 -3.81 -6.75 2.67
CA GLN A 166 -3.16 -5.65 3.38
C GLN A 166 -2.51 -6.14 4.67
N ILE A 167 -1.25 -5.78 4.88
CA ILE A 167 -0.49 -6.04 6.10
C ILE A 167 -0.10 -4.73 6.77
N ARG A 168 0.23 -4.80 8.05
CA ARG A 168 0.62 -3.61 8.80
C ARG A 168 2.02 -3.17 8.40
N GLY A 169 2.21 -1.86 8.23
CA GLY A 169 3.47 -1.24 7.79
C GLY A 169 4.65 -1.35 8.78
N ASP A 170 4.45 -2.05 9.89
CA ASP A 170 5.38 -2.34 10.98
C ASP A 170 5.73 -3.84 11.09
N GLU A 171 5.24 -4.69 10.20
CA GLU A 171 5.51 -6.15 10.17
C GLU A 171 6.68 -6.57 9.24
N GLY A 172 7.61 -5.64 8.96
CA GLY A 172 8.82 -5.89 8.16
C GLY A 172 9.99 -6.41 8.99
#